data_AF-A0A224XSD6-F1
#
_entry.id   AF-A0A224XSD6-F1
#
_cell.length_a   1.000
_cell.length_b   1.000
_cell.length_c   1.000
_cell.angle_alpha   90.00
_cell.angle_beta   90.00
_cell.angle_gamma   90.00
#
_symmetry.space_group_name_H-M   'P 1'
#
loop_
_entity.id
_entity.type
_entity.pdbx_description
1 polymer ?
#
loop_
_entity_poly.entity_id
_entity_poly.type
_entity_poly.pdbx_seq_one_letter_code
_entity_poly.pdbx_strand_id
1 'polypeptide(L)'
;SAIDVFTLFTTIITQNRLFSSKVKKTPNKKYSHTILLPKTKFPHWLSAQKRVDLDEFILTTCGFKELYAWQRNNKTGQEFVLHDGPPYANGPVHMGHALNKILKDIVMRYKLLQGFKIHYKPGWDCHGLPIELKAVADAVTLKLSTLELRKRARMFAERAISDQKTAFKSWGILADWDNECYFTFNSDYIINQFQQFFKLYEQGYVYRDVKPVYWSPAAK
;
A
#
# COMPACT_ATOMS: atom_id res chain seq x y z
N SER A 1 -39.42 69.32 15.97
CA SER A 1 -39.03 68.88 14.61
C SER A 1 -37.54 69.15 14.46
N ALA A 2 -36.78 68.08 14.24
CA ALA A 2 -35.39 68.00 13.76
C ALA A 2 -34.36 68.97 14.38
N ILE A 3 -33.34 68.40 15.05
CA ILE A 3 -31.91 68.51 14.68
C ILE A 3 -31.05 67.95 15.84
N ASP A 4 -30.29 66.91 15.49
CA ASP A 4 -28.99 66.48 16.02
C ASP A 4 -28.79 66.10 17.51
N VAL A 5 -29.21 64.88 17.83
CA VAL A 5 -28.67 64.11 18.98
C VAL A 5 -27.46 63.23 18.55
N PHE A 6 -27.15 63.15 17.25
CA PHE A 6 -26.13 62.24 16.72
C PHE A 6 -24.72 62.82 16.57
N THR A 7 -24.53 64.12 16.82
CA THR A 7 -23.26 64.83 16.54
C THR A 7 -22.45 65.21 17.79
N LEU A 8 -22.95 64.89 18.99
CA LEU A 8 -22.27 65.20 20.26
C LEU A 8 -21.63 63.99 20.94
N PHE A 9 -21.87 62.77 20.45
CA PHE A 9 -21.22 61.56 20.99
C PHE A 9 -19.93 61.16 20.27
N THR A 10 -19.59 61.81 19.16
CA THR A 10 -18.39 61.47 18.36
C THR A 10 -17.12 62.20 18.79
N THR A 11 -17.18 63.09 19.79
CA THR A 11 -16.06 63.96 20.18
C THR A 11 -15.53 63.70 21.60
N ILE A 12 -15.80 62.54 22.18
CA ILE A 12 -15.24 62.10 23.49
C ILE A 12 -14.65 60.68 23.39
N ILE A 13 -14.04 60.31 22.25
CA ILE A 13 -13.23 59.08 22.13
C ILE A 13 -11.86 59.38 21.49
N THR A 14 -11.34 60.58 21.73
CA THR A 14 -9.97 60.93 21.34
C THR A 14 -9.34 61.77 22.43
N GLN A 15 -9.00 61.14 23.55
CA GLN A 15 -7.81 61.46 24.33
C GLN A 15 -7.71 60.51 25.54
N ASN A 16 -6.49 60.05 25.81
CA ASN A 16 -6.05 59.24 26.95
C ASN A 16 -6.17 57.71 26.83
N ARG A 17 -5.59 57.14 25.76
CA ARG A 17 -4.83 55.88 25.94
C ARG A 17 -3.53 56.19 26.67
N LEU A 18 -3.60 56.30 27.99
CA LEU A 18 -2.43 56.40 28.85
C LEU A 18 -2.12 55.00 29.41
N PHE A 19 -0.91 54.52 29.08
CA PHE A 19 -0.20 53.36 29.63
C PHE A 19 -0.64 51.95 29.17
N SER A 20 -0.23 51.58 27.96
CA SER A 20 0.34 50.24 27.79
C SER A 20 1.79 50.33 28.28
N SER A 21 2.07 49.87 29.50
CA SER A 21 3.46 49.61 29.88
C SER A 21 4.00 48.57 28.90
N LYS A 22 4.95 48.96 28.04
CA LYS A 22 5.79 47.97 27.36
C LYS A 22 6.45 47.19 28.48
N VAL A 23 6.02 45.94 28.71
CA VAL A 23 6.73 45.02 29.60
C VAL A 23 8.17 45.01 29.11
N LYS A 24 9.10 45.54 29.92
CA LYS A 24 10.53 45.45 29.66
C LYS A 24 10.83 43.98 29.40
N LYS A 25 11.41 43.66 28.23
CA LYS A 25 11.99 42.33 27.99
C LYS A 25 13.01 42.07 29.09
N THR A 26 12.63 41.29 30.09
CA THR A 26 13.54 40.83 31.14
C THR A 26 14.67 40.06 30.48
N PRO A 27 15.93 40.35 30.82
CA PRO A 27 17.07 39.64 30.26
C PRO A 27 16.99 38.15 30.65
N ASN A 28 17.21 37.30 29.65
CA ASN A 28 17.48 35.86 29.66
C ASN A 28 17.06 35.03 30.89
N LYS A 29 16.28 33.97 30.66
CA LYS A 29 15.90 32.93 31.63
C LYS A 29 17.11 32.47 32.48
N LYS A 30 17.32 33.10 33.65
CA LYS A 30 18.53 32.89 34.51
C LYS A 30 18.71 31.46 35.01
N TYR A 31 17.65 30.65 35.02
CA TYR A 31 17.67 29.30 35.57
C TYR A 31 17.38 28.21 34.52
N SER A 32 17.23 28.54 33.23
CA SER A 32 16.93 27.51 32.22
C SER A 32 18.05 26.47 32.07
N HIS A 33 19.29 26.83 32.43
CA HIS A 33 20.44 25.93 32.40
C HIS A 33 20.55 25.04 33.65
N THR A 34 19.81 25.33 34.72
CA THR A 34 19.79 24.51 35.95
C THR A 34 18.77 23.38 35.88
N ILE A 35 17.96 23.33 34.82
CA ILE A 35 16.92 22.31 34.61
C ILE A 35 17.39 21.33 33.55
N LEU A 36 17.39 20.03 33.87
CA LEU A 36 17.70 18.95 32.94
C LEU A 36 16.51 18.67 32.02
N LEU A 37 16.35 19.46 30.98
CA LEU A 37 15.34 19.23 29.96
C LEU A 37 15.75 18.11 28.98
N PRO A 38 14.79 17.28 28.52
CA PRO A 38 15.05 16.32 27.45
C PRO A 38 15.55 17.04 26.18
N LYS A 39 16.70 16.61 25.66
CA LYS A 39 17.26 17.10 24.39
C LYS A 39 17.18 15.98 23.37
N THR A 40 16.47 16.21 22.28
CA THR A 40 16.35 15.24 21.20
C THR A 40 16.52 15.91 19.84
N LYS A 41 17.15 15.17 18.91
CA LYS A 41 17.18 15.53 17.48
C LYS A 41 15.92 15.06 16.75
N PHE A 42 15.05 14.29 17.43
CA PHE A 42 13.82 13.78 16.84
C PHE A 42 12.85 14.93 16.56
N PRO A 43 12.40 15.09 15.30
CA PRO A 43 11.49 16.16 14.93
C PRO A 43 10.12 15.93 15.57
N HIS A 44 9.52 16.98 16.13
CA HIS A 44 8.18 16.88 16.71
C HIS A 44 7.10 16.63 15.63
N TRP A 45 7.28 17.19 14.44
CA TRP A 45 6.39 17.03 13.30
C TRP A 45 7.17 17.06 11.99
N LEU A 46 6.66 16.35 11.00
CA LEU A 46 7.18 16.32 9.64
C LEU A 46 6.07 16.69 8.65
N SER A 47 6.41 17.55 7.69
CA SER A 47 5.56 17.84 6.54
C SER A 47 5.42 16.62 5.65
N ALA A 48 4.37 16.59 4.82
CA ALA A 48 4.11 15.46 3.92
C ALA A 48 5.33 15.11 3.06
N GLN A 49 5.99 16.11 2.45
CA GLN A 49 7.18 15.89 1.63
C GLN A 49 8.32 15.25 2.44
N LYS A 50 8.63 15.82 3.62
CA LYS A 50 9.70 15.30 4.48
C LYS A 50 9.42 13.90 5.01
N ARG A 51 8.15 13.49 5.10
CA ARG A 51 7.78 12.11 5.47
C ARG A 51 8.11 11.13 4.36
N VAL A 52 7.77 11.46 3.11
CA VAL A 52 8.11 10.62 1.96
C VAL A 52 9.62 10.46 1.84
N ASP A 53 10.36 11.57 1.95
CA ASP A 53 11.83 11.54 1.90
C ASP A 53 12.43 10.68 3.03
N LEU A 54 11.83 10.74 4.24
CA LEU A 54 12.25 9.95 5.38
C LEU A 54 11.92 8.46 5.20
N ASP A 55 10.74 8.14 4.70
CA ASP A 55 10.31 6.76 4.46
C ASP A 55 11.22 6.10 3.41
N GLU A 56 11.55 6.81 2.33
CA GLU A 56 12.50 6.36 1.32
C GLU A 56 13.90 6.14 1.92
N PHE A 57 14.38 7.08 2.75
CA PHE A 57 15.63 6.94 3.48
C PHE A 57 15.64 5.70 4.40
N ILE A 58 14.55 5.45 5.13
CA ILE A 58 14.43 4.29 6.01
C ILE A 58 14.43 3.00 5.20
N LEU A 59 13.68 2.94 4.10
CA LEU A 59 13.59 1.75 3.26
C LEU A 59 14.95 1.36 2.65
N THR A 60 15.75 2.36 2.27
CA THR A 60 17.04 2.18 1.60
C THR A 60 18.21 1.99 2.58
N THR A 61 18.21 2.71 3.69
CA THR A 61 19.38 2.81 4.59
C THR A 61 19.23 1.94 5.82
N CYS A 62 18.01 1.73 6.32
CA CYS A 62 17.77 0.98 7.58
C CYS A 62 17.58 -0.53 7.37
N GLY A 63 18.03 -1.08 6.24
CA GLY A 63 18.06 -2.53 6.02
C GLY A 63 16.71 -3.18 5.78
N PHE A 64 15.65 -2.41 5.45
CA PHE A 64 14.30 -2.95 5.24
C PHE A 64 14.25 -3.94 4.08
N LYS A 65 15.00 -3.67 3.02
CA LYS A 65 15.09 -4.53 1.84
C LYS A 65 15.80 -5.85 2.18
N GLU A 66 16.87 -5.77 2.95
CA GLU A 66 17.71 -6.91 3.33
C GLU A 66 17.11 -7.74 4.47
N LEU A 67 16.16 -7.17 5.23
CA LEU A 67 15.58 -7.79 6.42
C LEU A 67 15.01 -9.19 6.14
N TYR A 68 14.34 -9.38 4.99
CA TYR A 68 13.79 -10.69 4.63
C TYR A 68 14.89 -11.74 4.45
N ALA A 69 15.92 -11.45 3.64
CA ALA A 69 17.03 -12.36 3.44
C ALA A 69 17.82 -12.58 4.73
N TRP A 70 18.06 -11.51 5.49
CA TRP A 70 18.76 -11.58 6.77
C TRP A 70 18.06 -12.52 7.75
N GLN A 71 16.74 -12.41 7.94
CA GLN A 71 16.05 -13.31 8.86
C GLN A 71 16.06 -14.76 8.37
N ARG A 72 15.97 -15.00 7.05
CA ARG A 72 16.07 -16.36 6.49
C ARG A 72 17.42 -17.01 6.78
N ASN A 73 18.49 -16.23 6.87
CA ASN A 73 19.85 -16.74 7.08
C ASN A 73 20.28 -16.79 8.55
N ASN A 74 19.75 -15.90 9.39
CA ASN A 74 20.21 -15.73 10.77
C ASN A 74 19.28 -16.34 11.83
N LYS A 75 18.00 -16.58 11.51
CA LYS A 75 17.04 -17.16 12.46
C LYS A 75 17.00 -18.68 12.33
N THR A 76 17.06 -19.36 13.47
CA THR A 76 16.99 -20.82 13.61
C THR A 76 15.67 -21.32 14.21
N GLY A 77 14.74 -20.40 14.54
CA GLY A 77 13.44 -20.77 15.08
C GLY A 77 12.53 -21.46 14.07
N GLN A 78 11.39 -21.95 14.55
CA GLN A 78 10.38 -22.63 13.73
C GLN A 78 9.93 -21.74 12.57
N GLU A 79 9.67 -22.37 11.42
CA GLU A 79 9.14 -21.67 10.25
C GLU A 79 7.65 -21.33 10.44
N PHE A 80 7.34 -20.05 10.25
CA PHE A 80 5.98 -19.53 10.19
C PHE A 80 5.67 -19.18 8.73
N VAL A 81 4.82 -20.00 8.11
CA VAL A 81 4.39 -19.83 6.72
C VAL A 81 3.09 -19.03 6.69
N LEU A 82 3.12 -17.87 6.03
CA LEU A 82 1.93 -17.09 5.74
C LEU A 82 1.68 -17.14 4.22
N HIS A 83 0.61 -17.81 3.80
CA HIS A 83 0.22 -17.81 2.39
C HIS A 83 -0.47 -16.50 2.03
N ASP A 84 0.12 -15.78 1.08
CA ASP A 84 -0.49 -14.58 0.53
C ASP A 84 -1.64 -14.96 -0.39
N GLY A 85 -2.82 -14.37 -0.20
CA GLY A 85 -3.88 -14.39 -1.21
C GLY A 85 -3.49 -13.45 -2.36
N PRO A 86 -3.42 -13.93 -3.61
CA PRO A 86 -2.87 -13.15 -4.72
C PRO A 86 -3.85 -12.03 -5.12
N PRO A 87 -3.49 -10.74 -5.03
CA PRO A 87 -4.28 -9.68 -5.65
C PRO A 87 -4.42 -9.86 -7.16
N TYR A 88 -5.55 -9.40 -7.70
CA TYR A 88 -5.75 -9.35 -9.14
C TYR A 88 -4.82 -8.32 -9.79
N ALA A 89 -4.11 -8.73 -10.83
CA ALA A 89 -3.24 -7.88 -11.64
C ALA A 89 -4.05 -7.00 -12.62
N ASN A 90 -5.03 -6.26 -12.12
CA ASN A 90 -5.99 -5.55 -12.96
C ASN A 90 -5.91 -4.02 -12.88
N GLY A 91 -5.13 -3.43 -11.97
CA GLY A 91 -5.11 -1.97 -11.82
C GLY A 91 -4.32 -1.46 -10.61
N PRO A 92 -4.39 -0.15 -10.32
CA PRO A 92 -3.64 0.48 -9.25
C PRO A 92 -4.09 -0.01 -7.87
N VAL A 93 -3.18 0.09 -6.90
CA VAL A 93 -3.46 -0.24 -5.51
C VAL A 93 -4.45 0.76 -4.90
N HIS A 94 -5.18 0.30 -3.88
CA HIS A 94 -6.17 1.10 -3.16
C HIS A 94 -6.14 0.75 -1.67
N MET A 95 -6.91 1.46 -0.84
CA MET A 95 -6.89 1.28 0.63
C MET A 95 -7.15 -0.16 1.09
N GLY A 96 -8.05 -0.90 0.42
CA GLY A 96 -8.25 -2.33 0.71
C GLY A 96 -6.97 -3.19 0.56
N HIS A 97 -6.13 -2.91 -0.45
CA HIS A 97 -4.84 -3.57 -0.60
C HIS A 97 -3.89 -3.21 0.54
N ALA A 98 -3.84 -1.93 0.91
CA ALA A 98 -3.01 -1.45 2.02
C ALA A 98 -3.42 -2.13 3.33
N LEU A 99 -4.71 -2.14 3.66
CA LEU A 99 -5.22 -2.80 4.86
C LEU A 99 -4.82 -4.28 4.91
N ASN A 100 -5.07 -5.03 3.83
CA ASN A 100 -4.76 -6.45 3.77
C ASN A 100 -3.26 -6.71 3.99
N LYS A 101 -2.41 -5.99 3.25
CA LYS A 101 -0.96 -6.23 3.27
C LYS A 101 -0.31 -5.77 4.57
N ILE A 102 -0.72 -4.62 5.11
CA ILE A 102 -0.18 -4.10 6.37
C ILE A 102 -0.57 -5.00 7.54
N LEU A 103 -1.80 -5.51 7.58
CA LEU A 103 -2.21 -6.46 8.64
C LEU A 103 -1.37 -7.74 8.61
N LYS A 104 -1.12 -8.29 7.41
CA LYS A 104 -0.22 -9.43 7.23
C LYS A 104 1.19 -9.11 7.72
N ASP A 105 1.72 -7.93 7.36
CA ASP A 105 3.05 -7.47 7.77
C ASP A 105 3.18 -7.35 9.30
N ILE A 106 2.18 -6.78 9.99
CA ILE A 106 2.15 -6.71 11.46
C ILE A 106 2.27 -8.10 12.08
N VAL A 107 1.49 -9.08 11.59
CA VAL A 107 1.54 -10.47 12.09
C VAL A 107 2.91 -11.10 11.85
N MET A 108 3.48 -10.91 10.66
CA MET A 108 4.81 -11.43 10.32
C MET A 108 5.90 -10.84 11.21
N ARG A 109 5.89 -9.51 11.43
CA ARG A 109 6.84 -8.83 12.30
C ARG A 109 6.71 -9.28 13.75
N TYR A 110 5.48 -9.44 14.23
CA TYR A 110 5.22 -10.01 15.56
C TYR A 110 5.83 -11.40 15.70
N LYS A 111 5.61 -12.29 14.73
CA LYS A 111 6.20 -13.64 14.73
C LYS A 111 7.73 -13.63 14.62
N LEU A 112 8.28 -12.72 13.82
CA LEU A 112 9.72 -12.53 13.70
C LEU A 112 10.37 -12.12 15.04
N LEU A 113 9.71 -11.23 15.79
CA LEU A 113 10.14 -10.80 17.12
C LEU A 113 10.05 -11.94 18.16
N GLN A 114 9.08 -12.85 18.01
CA GLN A 114 8.98 -14.08 18.80
C GLN A 114 10.04 -15.14 18.45
N GLY A 115 10.91 -14.87 17.47
CA GLY A 115 11.99 -15.78 17.07
C GLY A 115 11.63 -16.76 15.95
N PHE A 116 10.42 -16.69 15.40
CA PHE A 116 10.05 -17.50 14.23
C PHE A 116 10.78 -17.05 12.97
N LYS A 117 11.00 -17.99 12.06
CA LYS A 117 11.51 -17.74 10.72
C LYS A 117 10.33 -17.52 9.78
N ILE A 118 10.25 -16.37 9.12
CA ILE A 118 9.10 -16.03 8.28
C ILE A 118 9.29 -16.62 6.88
N HIS A 119 8.24 -17.26 6.35
CA HIS A 119 8.12 -17.62 4.94
C HIS A 119 6.87 -16.94 4.36
N TYR A 120 7.10 -15.89 3.57
CA TYR A 120 6.03 -15.13 2.92
C TYR A 120 6.44 -14.79 1.51
N LYS A 121 5.76 -15.44 0.56
CA LYS A 121 5.92 -15.24 -0.88
C LYS A 121 4.68 -14.52 -1.40
N PRO A 122 4.81 -13.26 -1.85
CA PRO A 122 3.69 -12.56 -2.45
C PRO A 122 3.39 -13.17 -3.83
N GLY A 123 2.16 -13.05 -4.28
CA GLY A 123 1.80 -13.47 -5.63
C GLY A 123 0.67 -12.67 -6.25
N TRP A 124 0.36 -12.99 -7.50
CA TRP A 124 -0.61 -12.25 -8.30
C TRP A 124 -1.48 -13.17 -9.14
N ASP A 125 -2.77 -12.84 -9.20
CA ASP A 125 -3.71 -13.48 -10.09
C ASP A 125 -3.80 -12.71 -11.40
N CYS A 126 -3.36 -13.36 -12.46
CA CYS A 126 -3.15 -12.80 -13.78
C CYS A 126 -4.11 -13.34 -14.83
N HIS A 127 -5.09 -14.15 -14.42
CA HIS A 127 -6.09 -14.72 -15.31
C HIS A 127 -7.48 -14.09 -15.09
N GLY A 128 -8.37 -14.38 -16.03
CA GLY A 128 -9.79 -14.10 -15.92
C GLY A 128 -10.28 -12.95 -16.78
N LEU A 129 -11.61 -12.91 -16.90
CA LEU A 129 -12.35 -11.94 -17.72
C LEU A 129 -12.02 -10.46 -17.44
N PRO A 130 -11.77 -10.02 -16.19
CA PRO A 130 -11.47 -8.61 -15.93
C PRO A 130 -10.22 -8.06 -16.64
N ILE A 131 -9.19 -8.90 -16.81
CA ILE A 131 -7.96 -8.51 -17.52
C ILE A 131 -8.20 -8.49 -19.03
N GLU A 132 -8.95 -9.49 -19.53
CA GLU A 132 -9.33 -9.55 -20.96
C GLU A 132 -10.18 -8.34 -21.36
N LEU A 133 -11.19 -7.97 -20.56
CA LEU A 133 -12.02 -6.79 -20.81
C LEU A 133 -11.23 -5.50 -20.81
N LYS A 134 -10.27 -5.34 -19.89
CA LYS A 134 -9.38 -4.16 -19.86
C LYS A 134 -8.46 -4.10 -21.07
N ALA A 135 -7.91 -5.24 -21.49
CA ALA A 135 -7.08 -5.32 -22.69
C ALA A 135 -7.86 -5.02 -24.00
N VAL A 136 -9.17 -5.33 -24.04
CA VAL A 136 -10.06 -5.02 -25.16
C VAL A 136 -10.56 -3.57 -25.12
N ALA A 137 -10.78 -2.99 -23.95
CA ALA A 137 -11.22 -1.61 -23.79
C ALA A 137 -10.23 -0.59 -24.40
N ASP A 138 -8.94 -0.93 -24.42
CA ASP A 138 -7.90 -0.12 -25.08
C ASP A 138 -7.87 -0.33 -26.61
N ALA A 139 -8.67 -1.27 -27.14
CA ALA A 139 -8.58 -1.79 -28.51
C ALA A 139 -9.94 -1.93 -29.21
N VAL A 140 -10.93 -1.11 -28.82
CA VAL A 140 -12.36 -1.16 -29.22
C VAL A 140 -12.60 -1.29 -30.74
N THR A 141 -11.62 -0.96 -31.58
CA THR A 141 -11.72 -0.92 -33.04
C THR A 141 -11.10 -2.10 -33.79
N LEU A 142 -10.47 -3.09 -33.13
CA LEU A 142 -9.77 -4.18 -33.82
C LEU A 142 -10.38 -5.55 -33.51
N LYS A 143 -10.75 -6.30 -34.57
CA LYS A 143 -10.98 -7.76 -34.50
C LYS A 143 -9.65 -8.45 -34.21
N LEU A 144 -9.23 -8.45 -32.94
CA LEU A 144 -8.00 -9.10 -32.52
C LEU A 144 -8.14 -10.61 -32.59
N SER A 145 -7.07 -11.29 -33.02
CA SER A 145 -6.98 -12.74 -32.85
C SER A 145 -6.89 -13.11 -31.37
N THR A 146 -7.29 -14.34 -31.03
CA THR A 146 -7.21 -14.86 -29.65
C THR A 146 -5.78 -14.84 -29.10
N LEU A 147 -4.78 -15.03 -29.97
CA LEU A 147 -3.36 -14.97 -29.59
C LEU A 147 -2.93 -13.54 -29.25
N GLU A 148 -3.34 -12.55 -30.07
CA GLU A 148 -3.02 -11.15 -29.81
C GLU A 148 -3.70 -10.64 -28.54
N LEU A 149 -4.95 -11.04 -28.32
CA LEU A 149 -5.67 -10.70 -27.09
C LEU A 149 -4.94 -11.23 -25.85
N ARG A 150 -4.52 -12.50 -25.86
CA ARG A 150 -3.74 -13.09 -24.75
C ARG A 150 -2.41 -12.37 -24.54
N LYS A 151 -1.70 -12.00 -25.61
CA LYS A 151 -0.46 -11.23 -25.51
C LYS A 151 -0.70 -9.86 -24.86
N ARG A 152 -1.77 -9.16 -25.25
CA ARG A 152 -2.13 -7.86 -24.67
C ARG A 152 -2.54 -7.97 -23.21
N ALA A 153 -3.38 -8.94 -22.88
CA ALA A 153 -3.78 -9.24 -21.50
C ALA A 153 -2.56 -9.52 -20.61
N ARG A 154 -1.58 -10.28 -21.13
CA ARG A 154 -0.31 -10.54 -20.43
C ARG A 154 0.50 -9.27 -20.19
N MET A 155 0.70 -8.44 -21.22
CA MET A 155 1.42 -7.17 -21.07
C MET A 155 0.75 -6.24 -20.04
N PHE A 156 -0.58 -6.20 -20.05
CA PHE A 156 -1.35 -5.42 -19.08
C PHE A 156 -1.15 -5.94 -17.65
N ALA A 157 -1.23 -7.26 -17.45
CA ALA A 157 -0.99 -7.89 -16.17
C ALA A 157 0.44 -7.63 -15.66
N GLU A 158 1.46 -7.77 -16.51
CA GLU A 158 2.87 -7.50 -16.17
C GLU A 158 3.08 -6.06 -15.72
N ARG A 159 2.46 -5.08 -16.40
CA ARG A 159 2.48 -3.68 -15.98
C ARG A 159 1.82 -3.46 -14.63
N ALA A 160 0.60 -4.00 -14.45
CA ALA A 160 -0.13 -3.87 -13.18
C ALA A 160 0.63 -4.51 -12.02
N ILE A 161 1.26 -5.67 -12.24
CA ILE A 161 2.14 -6.33 -11.27
C ILE A 161 3.30 -5.41 -10.88
N SER A 162 3.97 -4.81 -11.86
CA SER A 162 5.10 -3.90 -11.60
C SER A 162 4.69 -2.71 -10.73
N ASP A 163 3.57 -2.08 -11.06
CA ASP A 163 3.05 -0.91 -10.32
C ASP A 163 2.65 -1.30 -8.89
N GLN A 164 1.91 -2.41 -8.75
CA GLN A 164 1.50 -2.94 -7.44
C GLN A 164 2.69 -3.39 -6.60
N LYS A 165 3.67 -4.08 -7.20
CA LYS A 165 4.90 -4.53 -6.53
C LYS A 165 5.70 -3.33 -6.02
N THR A 166 5.79 -2.27 -6.80
CA THR A 166 6.47 -1.02 -6.41
C THR A 166 5.78 -0.37 -5.22
N ALA A 167 4.44 -0.28 -5.25
CA ALA A 167 3.67 0.27 -4.13
C ALA A 167 3.77 -0.60 -2.86
N PHE A 168 3.73 -1.92 -2.99
CA PHE A 168 3.87 -2.81 -1.83
C PHE A 168 5.26 -2.73 -1.20
N LYS A 169 6.31 -2.57 -2.03
CA LYS A 169 7.67 -2.32 -1.53
C LYS A 169 7.78 -0.97 -0.81
N SER A 170 7.13 0.08 -1.33
CA SER A 170 7.16 1.41 -0.68
C SER A 170 6.41 1.45 0.65
N TRP A 171 5.49 0.50 0.90
CA TRP A 171 4.87 0.34 2.22
C TRP A 171 5.74 -0.42 3.23
N GLY A 172 6.94 -0.86 2.83
CA GLY A 172 7.88 -1.55 3.73
C GLY A 172 7.45 -2.96 4.12
N ILE A 173 6.64 -3.63 3.30
CA ILE A 173 6.17 -4.99 3.58
C ILE A 173 7.34 -5.98 3.54
N LEU A 174 7.49 -6.76 4.62
CA LEU A 174 8.44 -7.85 4.74
C LEU A 174 8.03 -9.02 3.84
N ALA A 175 8.75 -9.26 2.73
CA ALA A 175 8.43 -10.34 1.81
C ALA A 175 9.64 -10.82 1.01
N ASP A 176 9.50 -12.00 0.40
CA ASP A 176 10.43 -12.51 -0.59
C ASP A 176 10.27 -11.76 -1.92
N TRP A 177 10.89 -10.59 -2.02
CA TRP A 177 10.81 -9.77 -3.23
C TRP A 177 11.82 -10.20 -4.30
N ASP A 178 12.87 -10.91 -3.89
CA ASP A 178 14.08 -11.20 -4.67
C ASP A 178 14.15 -12.66 -5.17
N ASN A 179 13.69 -13.67 -4.39
CA ASN A 179 13.75 -15.09 -4.78
C ASN A 179 12.47 -15.60 -5.47
N GLU A 180 11.82 -14.72 -6.23
CA GLU A 180 10.60 -14.92 -7.02
C GLU A 180 9.27 -14.88 -6.26
N CYS A 181 8.38 -14.03 -6.79
CA CYS A 181 6.97 -13.99 -6.44
C CYS A 181 6.21 -15.04 -7.28
N TYR A 182 5.07 -15.53 -6.81
CA TYR A 182 4.29 -16.50 -7.58
C TYR A 182 3.25 -15.82 -8.48
N PHE A 183 3.10 -16.31 -9.71
CA PHE A 183 2.15 -15.77 -10.69
C PHE A 183 1.29 -16.91 -11.21
N THR A 184 -0.02 -16.67 -11.34
CA THR A 184 -0.92 -17.73 -11.82
C THR A 184 -0.64 -18.13 -13.27
N PHE A 185 -0.01 -17.27 -14.09
CA PHE A 185 0.40 -17.60 -15.46
C PHE A 185 1.69 -18.43 -15.56
N ASN A 186 2.45 -18.63 -14.47
CA ASN A 186 3.68 -19.40 -14.52
C ASN A 186 3.37 -20.86 -14.89
N SER A 187 4.20 -21.44 -15.77
CA SER A 187 4.01 -22.81 -16.26
C SER A 187 3.90 -23.82 -15.12
N ASP A 188 4.75 -23.73 -14.10
CA ASP A 188 4.72 -24.63 -12.95
C ASP A 188 3.42 -24.52 -12.14
N TYR A 189 2.88 -23.31 -12.02
CA TYR A 189 1.59 -23.08 -11.36
C TYR A 189 0.45 -23.72 -12.15
N ILE A 190 0.46 -23.54 -13.48
CA ILE A 190 -0.54 -24.11 -14.38
C ILE A 190 -0.47 -25.65 -14.38
N ILE A 191 0.74 -26.23 -14.43
CA ILE A 191 0.95 -27.67 -14.35
C ILE A 191 0.38 -28.23 -13.04
N ASN A 192 0.70 -27.59 -11.91
CA ASN A 192 0.15 -27.99 -10.62
C ASN A 192 -1.38 -27.87 -10.60
N GLN A 193 -1.96 -26.81 -11.17
CA GLN A 193 -3.40 -26.65 -11.30
C GLN A 193 -4.03 -27.80 -12.10
N PHE A 194 -3.43 -28.19 -13.24
CA PHE A 194 -3.90 -29.33 -14.03
C PHE A 194 -3.79 -30.65 -13.28
N GLN A 195 -2.70 -30.87 -12.54
CA GLN A 195 -2.55 -32.07 -11.72
C GLN A 195 -3.63 -32.17 -10.63
N GLN A 196 -3.97 -31.06 -9.95
CA GLN A 196 -5.05 -31.07 -8.97
C GLN A 196 -6.41 -31.30 -9.62
N PHE A 197 -6.67 -30.69 -10.77
CA PHE A 197 -7.89 -30.93 -11.54
C PHE A 197 -8.01 -32.41 -11.95
N PHE A 198 -6.93 -33.01 -12.44
CA PHE A 198 -6.90 -34.41 -12.83
C PHE A 198 -7.19 -35.35 -11.65
N LYS A 199 -6.61 -35.09 -10.48
CA LYS A 199 -6.91 -35.85 -9.25
C LYS A 199 -8.39 -35.77 -8.87
N LEU A 200 -9.00 -34.58 -8.96
CA LEU A 200 -10.43 -34.40 -8.68
C LEU A 200 -11.30 -35.13 -9.71
N TYR A 201 -10.85 -35.18 -10.97
CA TYR A 201 -11.52 -35.94 -12.03
C TYR A 201 -11.43 -37.46 -11.78
N GLU A 202 -10.26 -37.99 -11.44
CA GLU A 202 -10.08 -39.42 -11.13
C GLU A 202 -10.91 -39.86 -9.91
N GLN A 203 -11.10 -38.97 -8.93
CA GLN A 203 -11.95 -39.22 -7.76
C GLN A 203 -13.46 -39.11 -8.05
N GLY A 204 -13.85 -38.74 -9.28
CA GLY A 204 -15.25 -38.59 -9.67
C GLY A 204 -15.92 -37.29 -9.20
N TYR A 205 -15.15 -36.32 -8.69
CA TYR A 205 -15.70 -35.01 -8.26
C TYR A 205 -15.92 -34.04 -9.42
N VAL A 206 -15.29 -34.28 -10.57
CA VAL A 206 -15.48 -33.46 -11.78
C VAL A 206 -16.32 -34.23 -12.77
N TYR A 207 -17.51 -33.71 -13.06
CA TYR A 207 -18.44 -34.24 -14.05
C TYR A 207 -19.05 -33.10 -14.86
N ARG A 208 -19.65 -33.44 -16.00
CA ARG A 208 -20.34 -32.49 -16.87
C ARG A 208 -21.84 -32.68 -16.72
N ASP A 209 -22.54 -31.58 -16.52
CA ASP A 209 -24.00 -31.56 -16.37
C ASP A 209 -24.60 -30.31 -17.03
N VAL A 210 -25.92 -30.28 -17.19
CA VAL A 210 -26.66 -29.18 -17.80
C VAL A 210 -27.18 -28.26 -16.71
N LYS A 211 -26.76 -27.00 -16.76
CA LYS A 211 -27.22 -25.95 -15.85
C LYS A 211 -27.68 -24.73 -16.66
N PRO A 212 -28.86 -24.15 -16.37
CA PRO A 212 -29.24 -22.85 -16.93
C PRO A 212 -28.21 -21.78 -16.55
N VAL A 213 -27.64 -21.10 -17.55
CA VAL A 213 -26.67 -20.01 -17.37
C VAL A 213 -27.11 -18.76 -18.13
N TYR A 214 -26.70 -17.59 -17.66
CA TYR A 214 -26.90 -16.35 -18.39
C TYR A 214 -26.16 -16.43 -19.74
N TRP A 215 -26.91 -16.28 -20.83
CA TRP A 215 -26.39 -16.34 -22.19
C TRP A 215 -26.76 -15.05 -22.93
N SER A 216 -25.77 -14.28 -23.37
CA SER A 216 -26.00 -13.06 -24.16
C SER A 216 -26.01 -13.39 -25.66
N PRO A 217 -27.13 -13.16 -26.39
CA PRO A 217 -27.19 -13.39 -27.83
C PRO A 217 -26.30 -12.43 -28.65
N ALA A 218 -25.91 -11.30 -28.06
CA ALA A 218 -25.10 -10.28 -28.71
C ALA A 218 -23.59 -10.64 -28.78
N ALA A 219 -23.15 -11.65 -28.02
CA ALA A 219 -21.77 -12.12 -27.99
C ALA A 219 -21.50 -13.30 -28.96
N LYS A 220 -22.36 -13.48 -29.96
CA LYS A 220 -22.21 -14.51 -31.02
C LYS A 220 -21.29 -14.06 -32.14
#